data_AF-A0A4R4NVS8-F1
#
_entry.id   AF-A0A4R4NVS8-F1
#
_cell.length_a   1.000
_cell.length_b   1.000
_cell.length_c   1.000
_cell.angle_alpha   90.00
_cell.angle_beta   90.00
_cell.angle_gamma   90.00
#
_symmetry.space_group_name_H-M   'P 1'
#
loop_
_entity.id
_entity.type
_entity.pdbx_description
1 polymer ?
#
loop_
_entity_poly.entity_id
_entity_poly.type
_entity_poly.pdbx_seq_one_letter_code
_entity_poly.pdbx_strand_id
1 'polypeptide(L)'
;MNDKQLPSDLPTLRALAAWLQQRLTEVRQEVADAERTAAAEARRPRWWVRWQRRPPGAPRRGTLHEEGCWHPGAPDLDVAALRRLLAEHGDRVAPCEVCRPSPPG
;
A
#
# COMPACT_ATOMS: atom_id res chain seq x y z
N MET A 1 -41.63 -39.25 -19.64
CA MET A 1 -40.76 -38.27 -20.33
C MET A 1 -41.25 -36.90 -19.93
N ASN A 2 -40.52 -36.19 -19.05
CA ASN A 2 -40.91 -34.84 -18.66
C ASN A 2 -40.36 -33.87 -19.71
N ASP A 3 -41.24 -33.43 -20.62
CA ASP A 3 -40.95 -32.29 -21.48
C ASP A 3 -40.83 -31.04 -20.59
N LYS A 4 -39.60 -30.66 -20.28
CA LYS A 4 -39.30 -29.45 -19.53
C LYS A 4 -39.42 -28.29 -20.52
N GLN A 5 -40.64 -27.86 -20.77
CA GLN A 5 -40.94 -26.72 -21.63
C GLN A 5 -40.13 -25.52 -21.15
N LEU A 6 -39.28 -25.00 -22.05
CA LEU A 6 -38.44 -23.86 -21.73
C LEU A 6 -39.32 -22.65 -21.41
N PRO A 7 -38.98 -21.85 -20.38
CA PRO A 7 -39.75 -20.64 -20.06
C PRO A 7 -39.86 -19.74 -21.30
N SER A 8 -41.05 -19.18 -21.55
CA SER A 8 -41.27 -18.21 -22.63
C SER A 8 -40.27 -17.05 -22.60
N ASP A 9 -39.78 -16.73 -21.41
CA ASP A 9 -38.94 -15.57 -21.14
C ASP A 9 -37.44 -15.90 -21.29
N LEU A 10 -37.10 -17.09 -21.80
CA LEU A 10 -35.72 -17.52 -22.00
C LEU A 10 -34.84 -16.52 -22.77
N PRO A 11 -35.33 -15.82 -23.82
CA PRO A 11 -34.55 -14.78 -24.49
C PRO A 11 -34.19 -13.62 -23.54
N THR A 12 -35.15 -13.16 -22.75
CA THR A 12 -34.96 -12.10 -21.74
C THR A 12 -33.97 -12.53 -20.67
N LEU A 13 -34.11 -13.76 -20.15
CA LEU A 13 -33.18 -14.29 -19.15
C LEU A 13 -31.75 -14.42 -19.68
N ARG A 14 -31.58 -14.81 -20.95
CA ARG A 14 -30.26 -14.85 -21.61
C ARG A 14 -29.65 -13.45 -21.77
N ALA A 15 -30.45 -12.47 -22.16
CA ALA A 15 -30.01 -11.08 -22.26
C ALA A 15 -29.58 -10.53 -20.90
N LEU A 16 -30.37 -10.79 -19.84
CA LEU A 16 -30.02 -10.41 -18.48
C LEU A 16 -28.74 -11.11 -18.01
N ALA A 17 -28.58 -12.40 -18.29
CA ALA A 17 -27.37 -13.13 -17.93
C ALA A 17 -26.13 -12.54 -18.63
N ALA A 18 -26.22 -12.24 -19.92
CA ALA A 18 -25.13 -11.62 -20.68
C ALA A 18 -24.78 -10.23 -20.12
N TRP A 19 -25.80 -9.41 -19.84
CA TRP A 19 -25.60 -8.09 -19.23
C TRP A 19 -24.97 -8.18 -17.84
N LEU A 20 -25.45 -9.09 -16.98
CA LEU A 20 -24.88 -9.30 -15.64
C LEU A 20 -23.42 -9.79 -15.71
N GLN A 21 -23.10 -10.66 -16.66
CA GLN A 21 -21.72 -11.12 -16.89
C GLN A 21 -20.81 -9.98 -17.33
N GLN A 22 -21.30 -9.11 -18.21
CA GLN A 22 -20.57 -7.91 -18.61
C GLN A 22 -20.34 -6.98 -17.41
N ARG A 23 -21.38 -6.66 -16.64
CA ARG A 23 -21.27 -5.82 -15.44
C ARG A 23 -20.33 -6.40 -14.40
N LEU A 24 -20.36 -7.72 -14.19
CA LEU A 24 -19.43 -8.39 -13.27
C LEU A 24 -17.98 -8.29 -13.75
N THR A 25 -17.75 -8.34 -15.05
CA THR A 25 -16.41 -8.17 -15.63
C THR A 25 -15.89 -6.75 -15.39
N GLU A 26 -16.73 -5.74 -15.60
CA GLU A 26 -16.39 -4.34 -15.33
C GLU A 26 -16.04 -4.10 -13.85
N VAL A 27 -16.88 -4.58 -12.92
CA VAL A 27 -16.62 -4.47 -11.48
C VAL A 27 -15.33 -5.17 -11.07
N ARG A 28 -15.06 -6.37 -11.61
CA ARG A 28 -13.81 -7.09 -11.32
C ARG A 28 -12.59 -6.33 -11.81
N GLN A 29 -12.69 -5.66 -12.95
CA GLN A 29 -11.61 -4.83 -13.47
C GLN A 29 -11.36 -3.63 -12.54
N GLU A 30 -12.42 -2.93 -12.12
CA GLU A 30 -12.32 -1.80 -11.18
C GLU A 30 -11.68 -2.24 -9.85
N VAL A 31 -12.06 -3.41 -9.32
CA VAL A 31 -11.45 -3.98 -8.12
C VAL A 31 -9.95 -4.23 -8.34
N ALA A 32 -9.59 -4.90 -9.44
CA ALA A 32 -8.20 -5.16 -9.74
C ALA A 32 -7.38 -3.86 -9.89
N ASP A 33 -7.97 -2.81 -10.45
CA ASP A 33 -7.32 -1.50 -10.62
C ASP A 33 -7.13 -0.78 -9.28
N ALA A 34 -8.14 -0.84 -8.41
CA ALA A 34 -8.07 -0.33 -7.05
C ALA A 34 -7.01 -1.06 -6.22
N GLU A 35 -6.94 -2.38 -6.32
CA GLU A 35 -5.92 -3.20 -5.65
C GLU A 35 -4.51 -2.86 -6.13
N ARG A 36 -4.31 -2.66 -7.44
CA ARG A 36 -3.00 -2.23 -7.97
C ARG A 36 -2.61 -0.85 -7.47
N THR A 37 -3.55 0.10 -7.43
CA THR A 37 -3.33 1.44 -6.87
C THR A 37 -2.95 1.37 -5.38
N ALA A 38 -3.71 0.60 -4.59
CA ALA A 38 -3.44 0.41 -3.17
C ALA A 38 -2.08 -0.25 -2.93
N ALA A 39 -1.71 -1.25 -3.73
CA ALA A 39 -0.42 -1.90 -3.63
C ALA A 39 0.74 -0.96 -4.02
N ALA A 40 0.55 -0.09 -5.00
CA ALA A 40 1.53 0.92 -5.36
C ALA A 40 1.72 1.95 -4.25
N GLU A 41 0.62 2.45 -3.67
CA GLU A 41 0.67 3.41 -2.56
C GLU A 41 1.30 2.80 -1.30
N ALA A 42 1.02 1.53 -0.99
CA ALA A 42 1.65 0.82 0.13
C ALA A 42 3.18 0.65 -0.03
N ARG A 43 3.67 0.64 -1.29
CA ARG A 43 5.10 0.58 -1.62
C ARG A 43 5.72 1.96 -1.84
N ARG A 44 4.95 3.04 -1.69
CA ARG A 44 5.47 4.39 -1.85
C ARG A 44 6.42 4.71 -0.69
N PRO A 45 7.62 5.21 -0.97
CA PRO A 45 8.50 5.72 0.08
C PRO A 45 7.87 6.93 0.76
N ARG A 46 7.72 6.86 2.09
CA ARG A 46 7.17 7.94 2.92
C ARG A 46 8.08 8.33 4.07
N TRP A 47 9.10 7.54 4.36
CA TRP A 47 10.01 7.80 5.48
C TRP A 47 11.45 7.95 4.99
N TRP A 48 12.26 8.64 5.81
CA TRP A 48 13.71 8.66 5.65
C TRP A 48 14.37 8.76 7.02
N VAL A 49 15.63 8.32 7.10
CA VAL A 49 16.43 8.48 8.32
C VAL A 49 17.55 9.47 8.07
N ARG A 50 17.53 10.57 8.83
CA ARG A 50 18.65 11.50 8.88
C ARG A 50 19.68 11.00 9.86
N TRP A 51 20.75 10.40 9.31
CA TRP A 51 21.86 9.92 10.12
C TRP A 51 22.76 11.06 10.60
N GLN A 52 23.15 11.01 11.86
CA GLN A 52 24.10 11.94 12.43
C GLN A 52 25.52 11.62 11.97
N ARG A 53 26.35 12.65 11.79
CA ARG A 53 27.80 12.46 11.60
C ARG A 53 28.36 11.83 12.87
N ARG A 54 29.25 10.84 12.73
CA ARG A 54 29.83 10.12 13.86
C ARG A 54 31.37 10.16 13.81
N PRO A 55 32.04 10.23 14.97
CA PRO A 55 33.47 9.94 15.07
C PRO A 55 33.78 8.48 14.67
N PRO A 56 35.02 8.16 14.27
CA PRO A 56 35.47 6.79 14.07
C PRO A 56 35.20 5.93 15.33
N GLY A 57 34.63 4.75 15.15
CA GLY A 57 34.35 3.81 16.25
C GLY A 57 33.04 4.03 17.03
N ALA A 58 32.39 5.19 16.93
CA ALA A 58 31.12 5.43 17.61
C ALA A 58 29.94 4.75 16.87
N PRO A 59 28.89 4.27 17.56
CA PRO A 59 27.69 3.75 16.90
C PRO A 59 26.97 4.87 16.12
N ARG A 60 26.45 4.55 14.95
CA ARG A 60 25.68 5.49 14.12
C ARG A 60 24.31 5.72 14.78
N ARG A 61 23.89 6.97 14.93
CA ARG A 61 22.56 7.35 15.41
C ARG A 61 21.80 8.10 14.33
N GLY A 62 20.48 7.94 14.29
CA GLY A 62 19.62 8.55 13.29
C GLY A 62 18.32 9.09 13.87
N THR A 63 17.71 9.99 13.12
CA THR A 63 16.36 10.48 13.39
C THR A 63 15.46 10.07 12.25
N LEU A 64 14.37 9.35 12.55
CA LEU A 64 13.35 8.96 11.59
C LEU A 64 12.42 10.15 11.30
N HIS A 65 12.17 10.40 10.04
CA HIS A 65 11.24 11.42 9.56
C HIS A 65 10.22 10.79 8.62
N GLU A 66 9.09 11.47 8.45
CA GLU A 66 8.02 11.13 7.52
C GLU A 66 7.79 12.30 6.55
N GLU A 67 7.32 11.96 5.36
CA GLU A 67 6.93 12.89 4.29
C GLU A 67 6.11 14.05 4.85
N GLY A 68 6.48 15.28 4.45
CA GLY A 68 5.92 16.51 4.99
C GLY A 68 6.70 17.11 6.17
N CYS A 69 7.73 16.44 6.70
CA CYS A 69 8.64 17.09 7.65
C CYS A 69 9.47 18.21 6.97
N TRP A 70 9.64 19.32 7.67
CA TRP A 70 10.43 20.47 7.18
C TRP A 70 11.95 20.20 7.14
N HIS A 71 12.43 19.17 7.85
CA HIS A 71 13.85 18.83 7.86
C HIS A 71 14.32 18.35 6.47
N PRO A 72 15.56 18.69 6.07
CA PRO A 72 16.08 18.27 4.78
C PRO A 72 16.24 16.74 4.70
N GLY A 73 15.76 16.17 3.60
CA GLY A 73 15.82 14.75 3.27
C GLY A 73 14.85 14.42 2.14
N ALA A 74 14.91 13.20 1.64
CA ALA A 74 13.98 12.68 0.65
C ALA A 74 13.47 11.33 1.15
N PRO A 75 12.15 11.08 1.16
CA PRO A 75 11.59 9.78 1.47
C PRO A 75 12.16 8.70 0.55
N ASP A 76 12.83 7.72 1.15
CA ASP A 76 13.47 6.60 0.46
C ASP A 76 13.10 5.23 1.07
N LEU A 77 12.35 5.24 2.17
CA LEU A 77 11.86 4.06 2.86
C LEU A 77 10.36 3.93 2.65
N ASP A 78 9.94 2.81 2.07
CA ASP A 78 8.57 2.29 2.18
C ASP A 78 8.36 1.56 3.52
N VAL A 79 7.16 1.04 3.76
CA VAL A 79 6.83 0.33 5.01
C VAL A 79 7.75 -0.86 5.27
N ALA A 80 8.06 -1.64 4.22
CA ALA A 80 8.88 -2.85 4.34
C ALA A 80 10.36 -2.51 4.62
N ALA A 81 10.89 -1.50 3.93
CA ALA A 81 12.23 -0.98 4.14
C ALA A 81 12.38 -0.37 5.55
N LEU A 82 11.39 0.41 6.00
CA LEU A 82 11.38 0.96 7.35
C LEU A 82 11.38 -0.15 8.42
N ARG A 83 10.52 -1.16 8.26
CA ARG A 83 10.47 -2.31 9.19
C ARG A 83 11.81 -3.04 9.30
N ARG A 84 12.47 -3.31 8.17
CA ARG A 84 13.81 -3.93 8.14
C ARG A 84 14.84 -3.05 8.85
N LEU A 85 14.85 -1.75 8.53
CA LEU A 85 15.77 -0.80 9.15
C LEU A 85 15.58 -0.72 10.66
N LEU A 86 14.33 -0.69 11.15
CA LEU A 86 14.03 -0.65 12.58
C LEU A 86 14.36 -1.97 13.29
N ALA A 87 14.21 -3.11 12.61
CA ALA A 87 14.64 -4.40 13.16
C ALA A 87 16.17 -4.46 13.33
N GLU A 88 16.94 -3.87 12.41
CA GLU A 88 18.40 -3.89 12.43
C GLU A 88 19.01 -2.77 13.30
N HIS A 89 18.35 -1.62 13.41
CA HIS A 89 18.91 -0.39 13.97
C HIS A 89 17.96 0.41 14.88
N GLY A 90 16.83 -0.17 15.29
CA GLY A 90 15.79 0.54 16.04
C GLY A 90 16.28 1.16 17.35
N ASP A 91 17.25 0.53 18.03
CA ASP A 91 17.92 1.05 19.24
C ASP A 91 18.69 2.36 19.00
N ARG A 92 18.97 2.68 17.73
CA ARG A 92 19.80 3.81 17.31
C ARG A 92 19.03 4.86 16.52
N VAL A 93 17.75 4.63 16.24
CA VAL A 93 16.90 5.51 15.44
C VAL A 93 15.77 6.04 16.30
N ALA A 94 15.85 7.33 16.64
CA ALA A 94 14.80 8.02 17.38
C ALA A 94 13.77 8.64 16.42
N PRO A 95 12.47 8.71 16.77
CA PRO A 95 11.50 9.46 15.98
C PRO A 95 11.80 10.97 16.03
N CYS A 96 11.56 11.68 14.92
CA CYS A 96 11.61 13.13 14.91
C CYS A 96 10.51 13.70 15.81
N GLU A 97 10.88 14.57 16.74
CA GLU A 97 9.94 15.19 17.69
C GLU A 97 8.96 16.17 17.03
N VAL A 98 9.31 16.69 15.84
CA VAL A 98 8.50 17.66 15.10
C VAL A 98 7.42 16.97 14.27
N CYS A 99 7.80 16.07 13.35
CA CYS A 99 6.82 15.40 12.49
C CYS A 99 6.18 14.18 13.16
N ARG A 100 6.75 13.68 14.27
CA ARG A 100 6.26 12.53 15.04
C ARG A 100 5.81 11.39 14.12
N PRO A 101 6.75 10.82 13.34
CA PRO A 101 6.42 9.88 12.28
C PRO A 101 5.57 8.73 12.84
N SER A 102 4.49 8.40 12.14
CA SER A 102 3.61 7.31 12.57
C SER A 102 4.36 5.98 12.43
N PRO A 103 4.30 5.09 13.43
CA PRO A 103 4.92 3.77 13.31
C PRO A 103 4.27 2.99 12.15
N PRO A 104 5.04 2.15 11.43
CA PRO A 104 4.49 1.35 10.34
C PRO A 104 3.44 0.37 10.86
N GLY A 105 2.17 0.63 10.54
CA GLY A 105 1.02 -0.26 10.82
C GLY A 105 1.12 -1.60 10.10
#